data_AF-A0A7Y2JL21-F1
#
_entry.id   AF-A0A7Y2JL21-F1
#
_cell.length_a   1.000
_cell.length_b   1.000
_cell.length_c   1.000
_cell.angle_alpha   90.00
_cell.angle_beta   90.00
_cell.angle_gamma   90.00
#
_symmetry.space_group_name_H-M   'P 1'
#
loop_
_entity.id
_entity.type
_entity.pdbx_description
1 polymer ?
#
loop_
_entity_poly.entity_id
_entity_poly.type
_entity_poly.pdbx_seq_one_letter_code
_entity_poly.pdbx_strand_id
1 'polypeptide(L)' 'MPSALFSPITLRDVTMRNRITVSPMCQYSAVEGVPQDWHFVHLGQFAMSGAG' A
#
# COMPACT_ATOMS: atom_id res chain seq x y z
N MET A 1 -17.15 17.07 -11.70
CA MET A 1 -16.05 17.25 -10.73
C MET A 1 -15.25 15.96 -10.69
N PRO A 2 -13.93 15.96 -10.96
CA PRO A 2 -13.10 14.77 -10.75
C PRO A 2 -13.14 14.37 -9.26
N SER A 3 -13.11 13.06 -8.99
CA SER A 3 -13.22 12.53 -7.63
C SER A 3 -12.03 12.95 -6.78
N ALA A 4 -12.32 13.45 -5.57
CA ALA A 4 -11.29 13.75 -4.57
C ALA A 4 -10.53 12.50 -4.12
N LEU A 5 -11.08 11.29 -4.28
CA LEU A 5 -10.39 10.06 -3.89
C LEU A 5 -9.16 9.77 -4.78
N PHE A 6 -9.23 10.14 -6.05
CA PHE A 6 -8.22 9.85 -7.07
C PHE A 6 -7.32 11.04 -7.39
N SER A 7 -7.39 12.13 -6.60
CA SER A 7 -6.47 13.25 -6.77
C SER A 7 -5.22 13.06 -5.92
N PRO A 8 -4.05 13.56 -6.38
CA PRO A 8 -2.81 13.47 -5.63
C PRO A 8 -2.88 14.13 -4.25
N ILE A 9 -2.02 13.65 -3.35
CA ILE A 9 -1.78 14.26 -2.05
C ILE A 9 -0.28 14.22 -1.74
N THR A 10 0.26 15.36 -1.33
CA THR A 10 1.66 15.49 -0.90
C THR A 10 1.70 15.61 0.61
N LEU A 11 2.44 14.71 1.26
CA LEU A 11 2.73 14.75 2.69
C LEU A 11 4.24 14.93 2.85
N ARG A 12 4.65 16.12 3.32
CA ARG A 12 6.06 16.55 3.34
C ARG A 12 6.67 16.49 1.93
N ASP A 13 7.65 15.63 1.72
CA ASP A 13 8.40 15.43 0.47
C ASP A 13 7.89 14.25 -0.37
N VAL A 14 6.88 13.51 0.12
CA VAL A 14 6.31 12.35 -0.58
C VAL A 14 4.98 12.72 -1.22
N THR A 15 4.84 12.46 -2.52
CA THR A 15 3.58 12.63 -3.27
C THR A 15 2.99 11.29 -3.63
N MET A 16 1.77 11.04 -3.17
CA MET A 16 0.94 9.90 -3.53
C MET A 16 0.02 10.28 -4.70
N ARG A 17 -0.23 9.33 -5.61
CA ARG A 17 -1.01 9.57 -6.84
C ARG A 17 -2.51 9.64 -6.56
N ASN A 18 -2.95 9.09 -5.44
CA ASN A 18 -4.34 9.09 -4.97
C ASN A 18 -4.42 9.00 -3.44
N ARG A 19 -5.63 8.98 -2.89
CA ARG A 19 -5.87 9.00 -1.43
C ARG A 19 -6.30 7.63 -0.87
N ILE A 20 -6.02 6.56 -1.60
CA ILE A 20 -6.29 5.18 -1.21
C ILE A 20 -5.04 4.65 -0.51
N THR A 21 -5.23 4.14 0.71
CA THR A 21 -4.14 3.54 1.51
C THR A 21 -4.51 2.12 1.86
N VAL A 22 -3.53 1.23 1.94
CA VAL A 22 -3.74 -0.11 2.50
C VAL A 22 -3.44 -0.05 3.99
N SER A 23 -4.47 -0.29 4.81
CA SER A 23 -4.33 -0.35 6.27
C SER A 23 -3.35 -1.46 6.67
N PRO A 24 -2.59 -1.31 7.77
CA PRO A 24 -1.81 -2.42 8.31
C PRO A 24 -2.73 -3.58 8.69
N MET A 25 -2.40 -4.78 8.20
CA MET A 25 -3.10 -6.03 8.47
C MET A 25 -2.07 -7.11 8.80
N CYS A 26 -2.25 -7.81 9.92
CA CYS A 26 -1.36 -8.89 10.33
C CYS A 26 -1.52 -10.10 9.41
N GLN A 27 -0.41 -10.54 8.83
CA GLN A 27 -0.39 -11.68 7.90
C GLN A 27 -0.11 -13.03 8.57
N TYR A 28 0.38 -13.03 9.82
CA TYR A 28 0.74 -14.24 10.59
C TYR A 28 1.59 -15.26 9.81
N SER A 29 2.39 -14.78 8.85
CA SER A 29 3.11 -15.62 7.88
C SER A 29 4.63 -15.44 7.96
N ALA A 30 5.12 -14.72 8.97
CA ALA A 30 6.55 -14.55 9.22
C ALA A 30 7.10 -15.76 9.98
N VAL A 31 8.37 -16.09 9.72
CA VAL A 31 9.11 -17.12 10.47
C VAL A 31 10.22 -16.40 11.21
N GLU A 32 10.23 -16.51 12.55
CA GLU A 32 11.19 -15.82 13.43
C GLU A 32 11.27 -14.29 13.18
N GLY A 33 10.12 -13.68 12.84
CA GLY A 33 10.04 -12.26 12.52
C GLY A 33 10.53 -11.87 11.12
N VAL A 34 11.00 -12.83 10.33
CA VAL A 34 11.49 -12.61 8.96
C VAL A 34 10.33 -12.71 7.96
N PRO A 35 10.13 -11.70 7.10
CA PRO A 35 9.16 -11.78 6.00
C PRO A 35 9.51 -12.91 5.03
N GLN A 36 8.49 -13.71 4.71
CA GLN A 36 8.53 -14.77 3.70
C GLN A 36 7.96 -14.28 2.34
N ASP A 37 8.09 -15.09 1.29
CA ASP A 37 7.57 -14.83 -0.06
C ASP A 37 6.09 -14.41 -0.09
N TRP A 38 5.31 -14.91 0.87
CA TRP A 38 3.93 -14.47 1.10
C TRP A 38 3.81 -12.95 1.16
N HIS A 39 4.68 -12.27 1.92
CA HIS A 39 4.63 -10.81 2.11
C HIS A 39 4.99 -10.09 0.82
N PHE A 40 5.95 -10.61 0.06
CA PHE A 40 6.36 -10.02 -1.21
C PHE A 40 5.21 -10.03 -2.22
N VAL A 41 4.58 -11.19 -2.42
CA VAL A 41 3.44 -11.31 -3.34
C VAL A 41 2.22 -10.54 -2.82
N HIS A 42 1.92 -10.63 -1.53
CA HIS A 42 0.77 -9.96 -0.91
C HIS A 42 0.84 -8.44 -1.02
N LEU A 43 1.98 -7.84 -0.66
CA LEU A 43 2.17 -6.39 -0.76
C LEU A 43 2.33 -5.94 -2.22
N GLY A 44 2.99 -6.75 -3.06
CA GLY A 44 3.11 -6.50 -4.49
C GLY A 44 1.75 -6.40 -5.20
N GLN A 45 0.79 -7.25 -4.84
CA GLN A 45 -0.57 -7.18 -5.37
C GLN A 45 -1.23 -5.82 -5.12
N PHE A 46 -1.06 -5.24 -3.93
CA PHE A 46 -1.63 -3.93 -3.61
C PHE A 46 -0.91 -2.77 -4.31
N ALA A 47 0.41 -2.87 -4.47
CA ALA A 47 1.16 -1.88 -5.24
C ALA A 47 0.69 -1.87 -6.71
N MET A 48 0.43 -3.04 -7.29
CA MET A 48 -0.10 -3.16 -8.65
C MET A 48 -1.56 -2.72 -8.77
N SER A 49 -2.40 -2.95 -7.75
CA SER A 49 -3.82 -2.56 -7.77
C SER A 49 -4.01 -1.04 -7.76
N GLY A 50 -2.99 -0.31 -7.32
CA GLY A 50 -2.91 1.11 -7.54
C GLY A 50 -3.26 2.00 -6.36
N ALA A 51 -3.17 1.47 -5.14
CA ALA A 51 -3.18 2.28 -3.93
C ALA A 51 -1.87 3.09 -3.81
N GLY A 52 -1.95 4.26 -3.19
CA GLY A 52 -0.84 5.22 -3.06
C GLY A 52 -0.64 6.11 -4.28
#